data_AF-A0A2K5UXA2-F1
#
_entry.id   AF-A0A2K5UXA2-F1
#
_cell.length_a   1.000
_cell.length_b   1.000
_cell.length_c   1.000
_cell.angle_alpha   90.00
_cell.angle_beta   90.00
_cell.angle_gamma   90.00
#
_symmetry.space_group_name_H-M   'P 1'
#
loop_
_entity.id
_entity.type
_entity.pdbx_description
1 polymer ?
#
loop_
_entity_poly.entity_id
_entity_poly.type
_entity_poly.pdbx_seq_one_letter_code
_entity_poly.pdbx_strand_id
1 'polypeptide(L)'
;MFHCSPAPSPKRRKPGTFRYSLRTNTLSVTSLLSSTPATALAVRYASKKSGGSSRNLGGKSSGKRLGIKKMEGHYVHAGNIIGTQRHFRWHPGAHVGLGKNKCLYALEEGIVRYTKEVYVPHPRNTEAVDLITRLPKGAVLYKTFVHVVPAKPEGTFKLVAML
;
A
#
# COMPACT_ATOMS: atom_id res chain seq x y z
N MET A 1 -23.42 -10.46 -12.05
CA MET A 1 -23.18 -10.43 -10.59
C MET A 1 -21.75 -10.89 -10.33
N PHE A 2 -20.84 -10.03 -9.87
CA PHE A 2 -19.48 -10.45 -9.53
C PHE A 2 -19.40 -10.70 -8.03
N HIS A 3 -19.42 -11.98 -7.63
CA HIS A 3 -19.15 -12.40 -6.26
C HIS A 3 -17.65 -12.27 -5.95
N CYS A 4 -17.32 -11.59 -4.86
CA CYS A 4 -15.95 -11.53 -4.33
C CYS A 4 -15.69 -12.76 -3.46
N SER A 5 -14.92 -13.72 -3.98
CA SER A 5 -14.38 -14.83 -3.17
C SER A 5 -13.27 -14.35 -2.21
N PRO A 6 -13.16 -14.92 -0.99
CA PRO A 6 -12.12 -14.58 -0.04
C PRO A 6 -10.75 -15.15 -0.44
N ALA A 7 -9.69 -14.33 -0.36
CA ALA A 7 -8.32 -14.73 -0.64
C ALA A 7 -7.64 -15.43 0.57
N PRO A 8 -6.71 -16.38 0.33
CA PRO A 8 -6.01 -17.13 1.38
C PRO A 8 -4.97 -16.28 2.14
N SER A 9 -4.70 -16.69 3.38
CA SER A 9 -3.87 -16.00 4.38
C SER A 9 -2.35 -16.07 4.09
N PRO A 10 -1.57 -15.02 4.45
CA PRO A 10 -0.14 -14.95 4.15
C PRO A 10 0.71 -15.76 5.14
N LYS A 11 1.64 -16.57 4.64
CA LYS A 11 2.62 -17.32 5.44
C LYS A 11 3.72 -16.39 6.00
N ARG A 12 3.89 -16.38 7.31
CA ARG A 12 4.98 -15.68 8.04
C ARG A 12 6.34 -16.25 7.64
N ARG A 13 7.25 -15.42 7.12
CA ARG A 13 8.68 -15.75 6.96
C ARG A 13 9.41 -15.43 8.27
N LYS A 14 10.22 -16.38 8.76
CA LYS A 14 11.06 -16.20 9.95
C LYS A 14 12.27 -15.29 9.64
N PRO A 15 12.73 -14.45 10.59
CA PRO A 15 13.91 -13.61 10.40
C PRO A 15 15.20 -14.45 10.50
N GLY A 16 16.11 -14.25 9.55
CA GLY A 16 17.45 -14.85 9.56
C GLY A 16 18.40 -14.02 10.43
N THR A 17 19.14 -14.70 11.32
CA THR A 17 20.19 -14.10 12.15
C THR A 17 21.47 -13.89 11.33
N PHE A 18 21.89 -12.64 11.16
CA PHE A 18 23.20 -12.30 10.59
C PHE A 18 24.26 -12.39 11.71
N ARG A 19 25.22 -13.30 11.57
CA ARG A 19 26.42 -13.35 12.43
C ARG A 19 27.57 -12.63 11.72
N TYR A 20 28.15 -11.63 12.35
CA TYR A 20 29.40 -11.02 11.91
C TYR A 20 30.56 -11.76 12.58
N SER A 21 31.48 -12.30 11.78
CA SER A 21 32.74 -12.89 12.25
C SER A 21 33.83 -11.84 12.13
N LEU A 22 34.39 -11.39 13.26
CA LEU A 22 35.58 -10.55 13.29
C LEU A 22 36.81 -11.47 13.15
N ARG A 23 37.57 -11.32 12.07
CA ARG A 23 38.89 -11.94 11.92
C ARG A 23 39.95 -10.93 12.31
N THR A 24 40.76 -11.26 13.32
CA THR A 24 41.99 -10.55 13.66
C THR A 24 43.15 -11.19 12.88
N ASN A 25 43.78 -10.44 11.97
CA ASN A 25 45.00 -10.87 11.28
C ASN A 25 46.23 -10.46 12.11
N THR A 26 46.96 -11.45 12.61
CA THR A 26 48.32 -11.26 13.14
C THR A 26 49.31 -11.25 11.97
N LEU A 27 50.06 -10.15 11.82
CA LEU A 27 51.14 -10.02 10.83
C LEU A 27 52.45 -10.54 11.46
N SER A 28 53.01 -11.62 10.92
CA SER A 28 54.41 -11.98 11.09
C SER A 28 55.20 -11.53 9.86
N VAL A 29 56.22 -10.71 10.09
CA VAL A 29 57.17 -10.22 9.10
C VAL A 29 58.38 -11.14 9.11
N THR A 30 58.71 -11.75 7.97
CA THR A 30 60.00 -12.41 7.76
C THR A 30 60.59 -12.08 6.39
N SER A 31 61.91 -12.14 6.36
CA SER A 31 62.89 -11.40 5.58
C SER A 31 63.29 -11.97 4.20
N LEU A 32 63.65 -11.04 3.32
CA LEU A 32 64.81 -10.96 2.39
C LEU A 32 65.04 -12.00 1.25
N LEU A 33 65.06 -11.41 0.03
CA LEU A 33 65.90 -11.63 -1.17
C LEU A 33 66.31 -13.05 -1.60
N SER A 34 65.92 -13.42 -2.83
CA SER A 34 66.85 -14.04 -3.80
C SER A 34 66.35 -13.94 -5.25
N SER A 35 67.34 -13.76 -6.13
CA SER A 35 67.36 -13.47 -7.57
C SER A 35 66.44 -14.28 -8.50
N THR A 36 65.92 -13.56 -9.50
CA THR A 36 65.32 -14.06 -10.76
C THR A 36 66.22 -15.03 -11.52
N PRO A 37 65.61 -16.02 -12.21
CA PRO A 37 65.95 -16.14 -13.63
C PRO A 37 64.74 -16.37 -14.55
N ALA A 38 64.96 -15.96 -15.79
CA ALA A 38 64.31 -16.40 -17.02
C ALA A 38 62.81 -16.11 -17.18
N THR A 39 62.58 -15.16 -18.07
CA THR A 39 61.38 -14.89 -18.85
C THR A 39 60.74 -16.17 -19.43
N ALA A 40 59.92 -16.85 -18.64
CA ALA A 40 58.80 -17.58 -19.20
C ALA A 40 57.71 -16.53 -19.44
N LEU A 41 57.40 -16.25 -20.71
CA LEU A 41 56.18 -15.55 -21.11
C LEU A 41 54.99 -16.38 -20.65
N ALA A 42 54.64 -16.31 -19.37
CA ALA A 42 53.40 -16.82 -18.85
C ALA A 42 52.30 -15.87 -19.34
N VAL A 43 51.90 -16.05 -20.59
CA VAL A 43 50.67 -15.47 -21.12
C VAL A 43 49.53 -16.06 -20.30
N ARG A 44 49.17 -15.39 -19.20
CA ARG A 44 47.88 -15.62 -18.58
C ARG A 44 46.87 -14.97 -19.50
N TYR A 45 46.31 -15.75 -20.42
CA TYR A 45 45.08 -15.33 -21.07
C TYR A 45 44.09 -14.96 -19.97
N ALA A 46 43.62 -13.72 -19.95
CA ALA A 46 42.59 -13.29 -19.02
C ALA A 46 41.35 -14.16 -19.25
N SER A 47 41.16 -15.19 -18.41
CA SER A 47 40.04 -16.11 -18.60
C SER A 47 38.77 -15.46 -18.07
N LYS A 48 37.83 -15.35 -19.02
CA LYS A 48 36.39 -15.13 -18.89
C LYS A 48 35.95 -13.71 -18.54
N LYS A 49 35.24 -13.10 -19.50
CA LYS A 49 34.27 -12.03 -19.27
C LYS A 49 33.11 -12.61 -18.44
N SER A 50 33.30 -12.83 -17.13
CA SER A 50 32.23 -13.21 -16.22
C SER A 50 31.41 -11.96 -15.86
N GLY A 51 30.61 -11.48 -16.82
CA GLY A 51 29.57 -10.51 -16.53
C GLY A 51 28.51 -11.18 -15.64
N GLY A 52 28.33 -10.69 -14.42
CA GLY A 52 27.24 -11.15 -13.56
C GLY A 52 25.88 -10.86 -14.21
N SER A 53 25.00 -11.86 -14.25
CA SER A 53 23.60 -11.62 -14.63
C SER A 53 22.90 -10.80 -13.55
N SER A 54 21.87 -10.03 -13.93
CA SER A 54 21.08 -9.27 -12.97
C SER A 54 20.51 -10.21 -11.91
N ARG A 55 20.89 -9.99 -10.65
CA ARG A 55 20.40 -10.74 -9.48
C ARG A 55 19.03 -10.23 -9.01
N ASN A 56 18.57 -9.10 -9.56
CA ASN A 56 17.29 -8.50 -9.24
C ASN A 56 16.20 -9.15 -10.09
N LEU A 57 15.87 -10.40 -9.78
CA LEU A 57 14.75 -11.12 -10.37
C LEU A 57 13.44 -10.58 -9.76
N GLY A 58 12.65 -9.83 -10.53
CA GLY A 58 11.39 -9.27 -10.05
C GLY A 58 10.84 -8.12 -10.91
N GLY A 59 9.88 -7.36 -10.38
CA GLY A 59 9.36 -6.14 -11.00
C GLY A 59 8.36 -6.32 -12.15
N LYS A 60 8.08 -7.55 -12.58
CA LYS A 60 7.15 -7.86 -13.68
C LYS A 60 5.68 -7.98 -13.25
N SER A 61 5.30 -7.38 -12.12
CA SER A 61 3.92 -7.44 -11.63
C SER A 61 2.99 -6.58 -12.50
N SER A 62 1.87 -7.13 -12.94
CA SER A 62 0.87 -6.39 -13.68
C SER A 62 0.17 -5.31 -12.84
N GLY A 63 -0.38 -4.30 -13.53
CA GLY A 63 -1.15 -3.23 -12.90
C GLY A 63 -2.45 -3.73 -12.26
N LYS A 64 -2.76 -3.26 -11.05
CA LYS A 64 -3.91 -3.70 -10.25
C LYS A 64 -5.23 -2.98 -10.56
N ARG A 65 -5.23 -2.03 -11.51
CA ARG A 65 -6.41 -1.24 -11.94
C ARG A 65 -7.16 -0.53 -10.80
N LEU A 66 -6.42 -0.15 -9.75
CA LEU A 66 -6.91 0.66 -8.63
C LEU A 66 -7.21 2.09 -9.10
N GLY A 67 -8.18 2.74 -8.47
CA GLY A 67 -8.56 4.11 -8.76
C GLY A 67 -10.05 4.39 -8.55
N ILE A 68 -10.44 5.63 -8.86
CA ILE A 68 -11.84 6.07 -8.83
C ILE A 68 -12.60 5.39 -9.98
N LYS A 69 -13.82 4.96 -9.69
CA LYS A 69 -14.78 4.38 -10.65
C LYS A 69 -15.98 5.30 -10.89
N LYS A 70 -16.32 6.16 -9.91
CA LYS A 70 -17.38 7.17 -9.99
C LYS A 70 -16.82 8.51 -9.57
N MET A 71 -16.75 9.45 -10.51
CA MET A 71 -16.28 10.81 -10.25
C MET A 71 -17.35 11.62 -9.51
N GLU A 72 -17.02 12.84 -9.13
CA GLU A 72 -17.97 13.76 -8.53
C GLU A 72 -19.14 14.06 -9.49
N GLY A 73 -20.36 14.17 -8.96
CA GLY A 73 -21.56 14.46 -9.75
C GLY A 73 -22.20 13.24 -10.43
N HIS A 74 -21.55 12.08 -10.41
CA HIS A 74 -22.15 10.86 -10.98
C HIS A 74 -23.26 10.30 -10.09
N TYR A 75 -24.35 9.86 -10.73
CA TYR A 75 -25.39 9.06 -10.09
C TYR A 75 -24.88 7.63 -9.84
N VAL A 76 -25.14 7.12 -8.63
CA VAL A 76 -24.80 5.76 -8.20
C VAL A 76 -26.01 5.10 -7.57
N HIS A 77 -26.12 3.78 -7.76
CA HIS A 77 -27.06 2.94 -7.03
C HIS A 77 -26.40 2.39 -5.76
N ALA A 78 -27.22 1.95 -4.81
CA ALA A 78 -26.75 1.21 -3.64
C ALA A 78 -25.90 -0.01 -4.06
N GLY A 79 -24.78 -0.22 -3.39
CA GLY A 79 -23.81 -1.29 -3.66
C GLY A 79 -22.77 -0.99 -4.74
N ASN A 80 -22.91 0.09 -5.52
CA ASN A 80 -21.93 0.43 -6.55
C ASN A 80 -20.56 0.80 -5.95
N ILE A 81 -19.48 0.33 -6.57
CA ILE A 81 -18.12 0.68 -6.18
C ILE A 81 -17.80 2.11 -6.65
N ILE A 82 -17.40 2.96 -5.71
CA ILE A 82 -16.99 4.35 -5.97
C ILE A 82 -15.50 4.43 -6.27
N GLY A 83 -14.67 3.68 -5.54
CA GLY A 83 -13.22 3.68 -5.74
C GLY A 83 -12.51 2.52 -5.03
N THR A 84 -11.45 2.01 -5.67
CA THR A 84 -10.58 0.96 -5.13
C THR A 84 -9.18 1.52 -4.87
N GLN A 85 -8.64 1.24 -3.69
CA GLN A 85 -7.37 1.81 -3.24
C GLN A 85 -6.56 0.80 -2.41
N ARG A 86 -5.24 0.99 -2.34
CA ARG A 86 -4.35 0.16 -1.50
C ARG A 86 -4.18 0.71 -0.10
N HIS A 87 -4.10 2.03 0.02
CA HIS A 87 -4.02 2.80 1.25
C HIS A 87 -5.18 3.78 1.28
N PHE A 88 -5.51 4.35 2.44
CA PHE A 88 -6.56 5.35 2.56
C PHE A 88 -6.13 6.65 1.85
N ARG A 89 -6.61 6.81 0.61
CA ARG A 89 -6.52 8.08 -0.13
C ARG A 89 -7.81 8.88 0.03
N TRP A 90 -8.93 8.19 -0.01
CA TRP A 90 -10.25 8.72 0.29
C TRP A 90 -10.87 7.98 1.48
N HIS A 91 -11.51 8.74 2.36
CA HIS A 91 -12.16 8.25 3.55
C HIS A 91 -13.67 8.10 3.30
N PRO A 92 -14.33 7.10 3.92
CA PRO A 92 -15.77 6.98 3.85
C PRO A 92 -16.42 8.13 4.62
N GLY A 93 -17.31 8.87 3.95
CA GLY A 93 -18.19 9.87 4.54
C GLY A 93 -19.62 9.34 4.65
N ALA A 94 -20.59 10.23 4.46
CA ALA A 94 -22.02 9.91 4.56
C ALA A 94 -22.47 8.96 3.44
N HIS A 95 -23.25 7.93 3.80
CA HIS A 95 -23.80 6.92 2.89
C HIS A 95 -22.75 6.17 2.03
N VAL A 96 -21.51 6.06 2.53
CA VAL A 96 -20.42 5.31 1.89
C VAL A 96 -19.88 4.24 2.84
N GLY A 97 -19.89 2.99 2.39
CA GLY A 97 -19.33 1.86 3.11
C GLY A 97 -17.84 1.64 2.80
N LEU A 98 -17.16 0.95 3.72
CA LEU A 98 -15.75 0.57 3.59
C LEU A 98 -15.60 -0.95 3.61
N GLY A 99 -15.07 -1.51 2.52
CA GLY A 99 -14.76 -2.95 2.44
C GLY A 99 -13.42 -3.33 3.07
N LYS A 100 -13.17 -4.63 3.27
CA LYS A 100 -11.92 -5.20 3.85
C LYS A 100 -10.64 -4.70 3.17
N ASN A 101 -10.67 -4.56 1.85
CA ASN A 101 -9.54 -4.07 1.04
C ASN A 101 -9.50 -2.53 0.94
N LYS A 102 -10.21 -1.81 1.82
CA LYS A 102 -10.37 -0.35 1.81
C LYS A 102 -11.05 0.17 0.54
N CYS A 103 -11.89 -0.66 -0.09
CA CYS A 103 -12.75 -0.27 -1.21
C CYS A 103 -13.92 0.56 -0.69
N LEU A 104 -14.29 1.62 -1.41
CA LEU A 104 -15.45 2.44 -1.10
C LEU A 104 -16.63 2.05 -2.00
N TYR A 105 -17.80 1.89 -1.40
CA TYR A 105 -19.04 1.57 -2.09
C TYR A 105 -20.20 2.40 -1.58
N ALA A 106 -21.16 2.70 -2.45
CA ALA A 106 -22.36 3.46 -2.09
C ALA A 106 -23.31 2.59 -1.25
N LEU A 107 -23.88 3.15 -0.18
CA LEU A 107 -24.93 2.50 0.60
C LEU A 107 -26.32 2.86 0.07
N GLU A 108 -26.49 4.09 -0.41
CA GLU A 108 -27.75 4.63 -0.93
C GLU A 108 -27.65 4.98 -2.41
N GLU A 109 -28.80 5.18 -3.06
CA GLU A 109 -28.85 5.74 -4.41
C GLU A 109 -28.75 7.27 -4.37
N GLY A 110 -27.85 7.84 -5.15
CA GLY A 110 -27.63 9.29 -5.11
C GLY A 110 -26.46 9.79 -5.93
N ILE A 111 -26.03 11.02 -5.63
CA ILE A 111 -24.93 11.69 -6.33
C ILE A 111 -23.66 11.66 -5.48
N VAL A 112 -22.54 11.26 -6.07
CA VAL A 112 -21.24 11.24 -5.38
C VAL A 112 -20.69 12.66 -5.20
N ARG A 113 -20.25 12.99 -3.98
CA ARG A 113 -19.60 14.25 -3.61
C ARG A 113 -18.30 14.01 -2.84
N TYR A 114 -17.31 14.87 -3.06
CA TYR A 114 -16.02 14.82 -2.38
C TYR A 114 -15.83 16.11 -1.57
N THR A 115 -15.47 15.97 -0.29
CA THR A 115 -15.27 17.11 0.62
C THR A 115 -13.93 16.99 1.33
N LYS A 116 -13.47 18.10 1.92
CA LYS A 116 -12.28 18.14 2.78
C LYS A 116 -12.76 18.42 4.20
N GLU A 117 -12.72 17.40 5.05
CA GLU A 117 -13.24 17.47 6.41
C GLU A 117 -12.13 17.18 7.42
N VAL A 118 -12.38 17.61 8.66
CA VAL A 118 -11.46 17.38 9.77
C VAL A 118 -11.43 15.89 10.11
N TYR A 119 -10.23 15.33 10.17
CA TYR A 119 -10.01 13.92 10.48
C TYR A 119 -9.87 13.71 11.99
N VAL A 120 -10.90 13.11 12.59
CA VAL A 120 -10.89 12.67 13.97
C VAL A 120 -10.88 11.13 14.00
N PRO A 121 -9.76 10.47 14.33
CA PRO A 121 -9.68 9.03 14.38
C PRO A 121 -10.37 8.47 15.63
N HIS A 122 -10.82 7.22 15.54
CA HIS A 122 -11.32 6.50 16.70
C HIS A 122 -10.18 6.26 17.72
N PRO A 123 -10.41 6.41 19.04
CA PRO A 123 -9.36 6.28 20.07
C PRO A 123 -8.59 4.95 20.08
N ARG A 124 -9.19 3.88 19.55
CA ARG A 124 -8.53 2.56 19.41
C ARG A 124 -7.39 2.53 18.38
N ASN A 125 -7.32 3.50 17.48
CA ASN A 125 -6.23 3.58 16.50
C ASN A 125 -5.05 4.34 17.11
N THR A 126 -4.19 3.62 17.84
CA THR A 126 -3.04 4.19 18.57
C THR A 126 -2.11 4.98 17.65
N GLU A 127 -1.80 4.47 16.46
CA GLU A 127 -0.92 5.14 15.50
C GLU A 127 -1.43 6.53 15.09
N ALA A 128 -2.76 6.65 14.89
CA ALA A 128 -3.38 7.92 14.51
C ALA A 128 -3.50 8.88 15.70
N VAL A 129 -3.81 8.36 16.89
CA VAL A 129 -3.85 9.16 18.13
C VAL A 129 -2.46 9.70 18.45
N ASP A 130 -1.43 8.86 18.41
CA ASP A 130 -0.04 9.25 18.62
C ASP A 130 0.43 10.29 17.61
N LEU A 131 -0.07 10.24 16.38
CA LEU A 131 0.21 11.26 15.38
C LEU A 131 -0.41 12.61 15.78
N ILE A 132 -1.66 12.62 16.23
CA ILE A 132 -2.37 13.85 16.62
C ILE A 132 -1.76 14.48 17.86
N THR A 133 -1.35 13.68 18.85
CA THR A 133 -0.73 14.20 20.08
C THR A 133 0.63 14.85 19.84
N ARG A 134 1.32 14.47 18.76
CA ARG A 134 2.60 15.08 18.34
C ARG A 134 2.42 16.37 17.51
N LEU A 135 1.19 16.72 17.12
CA LEU A 135 0.95 17.96 16.38
C LEU A 135 1.02 19.18 17.30
N PRO A 136 1.50 20.33 16.78
CA PRO A 136 1.47 21.57 17.54
C PRO A 136 0.03 22.01 17.81
N LYS A 137 -0.18 22.71 18.92
CA LYS A 137 -1.49 23.22 19.33
C LYS A 137 -2.08 24.11 18.22
N GLY A 138 -3.33 23.83 17.83
CA GLY A 138 -4.03 24.54 16.75
C GLY A 138 -3.87 23.91 15.37
N ALA A 139 -3.00 22.91 15.18
CA ALA A 139 -2.95 22.16 13.93
C ALA A 139 -4.12 21.19 13.82
N VAL A 140 -4.72 21.14 12.64
CA VAL A 140 -5.87 20.28 12.32
C VAL A 140 -5.56 19.45 11.08
N LEU A 141 -5.88 18.16 11.13
CA LEU A 141 -5.72 17.27 9.98
C LEU A 141 -6.97 17.30 9.13
N TYR A 142 -6.85 17.70 7.87
CA TYR A 142 -7.92 17.56 6.88
C TYR A 142 -7.69 16.31 6.02
N LYS A 143 -8.76 15.58 5.75
CA LYS A 143 -8.77 14.43 4.83
C LYS A 143 -9.89 14.57 3.81
N THR A 144 -9.73 13.84 2.71
CA THR A 144 -10.75 13.80 1.65
C THR A 144 -11.78 12.75 2.03
N PHE A 145 -13.03 13.16 2.17
CA PHE A 145 -14.16 12.27 2.41
C PHE A 145 -15.01 12.14 1.15
N VAL A 146 -15.67 10.99 1.02
CA VAL A 146 -16.58 10.69 -0.08
C VAL A 146 -17.96 10.47 0.48
N HIS A 147 -18.93 11.18 -0.09
CA HIS A 147 -20.33 11.16 0.33
C HIS A 147 -21.19 10.76 -0.86
N VAL A 148 -22.33 10.13 -0.57
CA VAL A 148 -23.42 9.98 -1.54
C VAL A 148 -24.60 10.79 -1.01
N VAL A 149 -25.03 11.78 -1.78
CA VAL A 149 -26.20 12.59 -1.47
C VAL A 149 -27.43 11.85 -2.01
N PRO A 150 -28.32 11.32 -1.15
CA PRO A 150 -29.44 10.51 -1.58
C PRO A 150 -30.40 11.31 -2.45
N ALA A 151 -30.89 10.72 -3.54
CA ALA A 151 -31.79 11.38 -4.48
C ALA A 151 -33.27 11.05 -4.24
N LYS A 152 -33.56 9.87 -3.68
CA LYS A 152 -34.93 9.41 -3.43
C LYS A 152 -35.19 9.36 -1.92
N PRO A 153 -36.38 9.77 -1.45
CA PRO A 153 -36.79 9.52 -0.07
C PRO A 153 -37.02 8.03 0.16
N GLU A 154 -36.92 7.58 1.41
CA GLU A 154 -37.11 6.19 1.82
C GLU A 154 -38.49 5.61 1.46
N GLY A 155 -39.52 6.45 1.38
CA GLY A 155 -40.86 6.04 1.03
C GLY A 155 -41.83 7.20 0.86
N THR A 156 -43.03 6.88 0.41
CA THR A 156 -44.16 7.82 0.35
C THR A 156 -45.36 7.20 1.04
N PHE A 157 -46.04 7.97 1.89
CA PHE A 157 -47.28 7.52 2.48
C PHE A 157 -48.38 7.52 1.41
N LYS A 158 -49.02 6.36 1.24
CA LYS A 158 -50.15 6.20 0.32
C LYS A 158 -51.36 5.73 1.12
N LEU A 159 -52.50 6.36 0.87
CA LEU A 159 -53.78 5.91 1.41
C LEU A 159 -54.09 4.53 0.82
N VAL A 160 -54.32 3.53 1.67
CA VAL A 160 -54.61 2.15 1.24
C VAL A 160 -56.12 1.86 1.26
N ALA A 161 -56.84 2.31 2.29
CA ALA A 161 -58.29 2.18 2.37
C ALA A 161 -58.89 3.31 3.22
N MET A 162 -60.09 3.76 2.86
CA MET A 162 -60.99 4.48 3.77
C MET A 162 -61.90 3.41 4.40
N LEU A 163 -61.71 3.15 5.69
CA LEU A 163 -62.57 2.25 6.48
C LEU A 163 -63.86 2.96 6.89
#